data_AF-A0A2V2DIW8-F1
#
_entry.id   AF-A0A2V2DIW8-F1
#
_cell.length_a   1.000
_cell.length_b   1.000
_cell.length_c   1.000
_cell.angle_alpha   90.00
_cell.angle_beta   90.00
_cell.angle_gamma   90.00
#
_symmetry.space_group_name_H-M   'P 1'
#
loop_
_entity.id
_entity.type
_entity.pdbx_description
1 polymer ?
#
loop_
_entity_poly.entity_id
_entity_poly.type
_entity_poly.pdbx_seq_one_letter_code
_entity_poly.pdbx_strand_id
1 'polypeptide(L)'
;MKALKKIFSIVCACLLSGSFAFAQEEANQTWYYAFSQHGDSEAAQSYGIYRSDTATGSNITWNDSWANGYWYTLNSEGEKVWSSSVPEDLSKVDLVLGDNAYHTAENDLFTYLQLAAGETFTVGSVTLGGYASADKGSRLVGNSTGNRGIIRILGDLTKSTIRSSFVNNAELVYVGGDIVTPGGNIAMTIGSLEVVGNIKSSNGGRMYMVAYGTSSSFSNPSIKIGGVIDSMMFYSKPSGSADNYIQVGGVTGSGSLLREAPSNYTSQNGTSYYILTNSADYSASGAISERNGQKWTSEAGRVNYVMNGSASQSFTTHTAVFQGGVKVVSGALYINFNQYAHYTEYSYKNSDTNTVTAFTVNGGTTRAQFSHGDLEMGAVVDGLQSAGANAVFGSTDASDSYGSFRFTNIIYNSGTIKLRLDSADKMDTLDLTSYALYNSEDSSWVDVAGGTVSLGSSAAEGAKVTFDFGTNLDWLTQYDDSSDGVKIISWDVANKSGLSAEDFAANSYGAYNAQFAVNDDGLYVKYVVPEPADFAILLGFACVLFAALRRKNR
;
A
#
# COMPACT_ATOMS: atom_id res chain seq x y z
N MET A 1 -10.27 -24.21 30.04
CA MET A 1 -11.06 -23.91 28.83
C MET A 1 -10.55 -22.70 28.03
N LYS A 2 -10.23 -21.54 28.63
CA LYS A 2 -9.67 -20.38 27.88
C LYS A 2 -8.29 -20.62 27.25
N ALA A 3 -7.46 -21.47 27.85
CA ALA A 3 -6.15 -21.87 27.29
C ALA A 3 -6.27 -22.82 26.08
N LEU A 4 -7.32 -23.66 26.01
CA LEU A 4 -7.53 -24.59 24.91
C LEU A 4 -7.96 -23.87 23.60
N LYS A 5 -8.67 -22.74 23.70
CA LYS A 5 -9.07 -21.93 22.53
C LYS A 5 -7.88 -21.24 21.86
N LYS A 6 -6.87 -20.80 22.62
CA LYS A 6 -5.63 -20.22 22.05
C LYS A 6 -4.77 -21.27 21.33
N ILE A 7 -4.72 -22.50 21.85
CA ILE A 7 -3.98 -23.60 21.22
C ILE A 7 -4.68 -24.04 19.92
N PHE A 8 -6.02 -24.07 19.88
CA PHE A 8 -6.75 -24.46 18.67
C PHE A 8 -6.61 -23.44 17.52
N SER A 9 -6.55 -22.14 17.82
CA SER A 9 -6.33 -21.10 16.79
C SER A 9 -4.89 -21.09 16.24
N ILE A 10 -3.88 -21.38 17.09
CA ILE A 10 -2.49 -21.50 16.64
C ILE A 10 -2.29 -22.80 15.85
N VAL A 11 -2.94 -23.89 16.25
CA VAL A 11 -2.85 -25.18 15.53
C VAL A 11 -3.60 -25.14 14.19
N CYS A 12 -4.73 -24.43 14.06
CA CYS A 12 -5.37 -24.22 12.74
C CYS A 12 -4.56 -23.31 11.81
N ALA A 13 -3.85 -22.29 12.32
CA ALA A 13 -2.99 -21.43 11.50
C ALA A 13 -1.69 -22.14 11.07
N CYS A 14 -1.16 -23.06 11.87
CA CYS A 14 0.01 -23.88 11.53
C CYS A 14 -0.33 -25.11 10.67
N LEU A 15 -1.54 -25.67 10.75
CA LEU A 15 -1.95 -26.81 9.92
C LEU A 15 -2.37 -26.40 8.49
N LEU A 16 -2.79 -25.15 8.27
CA LEU A 16 -3.04 -24.60 6.93
C LEU A 16 -1.77 -24.12 6.22
N SER A 17 -0.71 -23.79 6.96
CA SER A 17 0.60 -23.44 6.38
C SER A 17 1.57 -24.63 6.25
N GLY A 18 1.37 -25.70 7.02
CA GLY A 18 2.24 -26.88 7.05
C GLY A 18 1.98 -27.97 6.00
N SER A 19 0.93 -27.83 5.17
CA SER A 19 0.49 -28.92 4.27
C SER A 19 0.75 -28.67 2.77
N PHE A 20 1.39 -27.56 2.38
CA PHE A 20 1.55 -27.17 0.97
C PHE A 20 3.02 -26.95 0.53
N ALA A 21 3.99 -27.33 1.36
CA ALA A 21 5.42 -27.11 1.08
C ALA A 21 6.17 -28.36 0.57
N PHE A 22 5.49 -29.31 -0.08
CA PHE A 22 6.15 -30.47 -0.71
C PHE A 22 5.63 -30.69 -2.13
N ALA A 23 6.20 -29.93 -3.08
CA ALA A 23 6.28 -30.28 -4.50
C ALA A 23 7.30 -29.36 -5.19
N GLN A 24 8.58 -29.46 -4.82
CA GLN A 24 9.65 -28.83 -5.63
C GLN A 24 10.89 -29.72 -5.62
N GLU A 25 10.75 -30.96 -6.12
CA GLU A 25 11.90 -31.81 -6.41
C GLU A 25 11.57 -32.89 -7.47
N GLU A 26 10.99 -32.49 -8.60
CA GLU A 26 11.24 -33.15 -9.88
C GLU A 26 11.73 -32.05 -10.83
N ALA A 27 12.73 -32.32 -11.66
CA ALA A 27 13.20 -31.33 -12.64
C ALA A 27 12.03 -31.02 -13.59
N ASN A 28 11.39 -29.86 -13.40
CA ASN A 28 10.32 -29.41 -14.29
C ASN A 28 10.89 -29.29 -15.70
N GLN A 29 10.34 -30.07 -16.63
CA GLN A 29 10.62 -29.90 -18.03
C GLN A 29 10.05 -28.55 -18.47
N THR A 30 10.86 -27.67 -19.05
CA THR A 30 10.38 -26.40 -19.59
C THR A 30 9.71 -26.64 -20.93
N TRP A 31 8.46 -26.21 -21.05
CA TRP A 31 7.68 -26.32 -22.27
C TRP A 31 7.41 -24.93 -22.85
N TYR A 32 7.54 -24.84 -24.15
CA TYR A 32 7.32 -23.64 -24.92
C TYR A 32 6.11 -23.83 -25.82
N TYR A 33 5.32 -22.77 -25.98
CA TYR A 33 4.22 -22.74 -26.92
C TYR A 33 4.47 -21.66 -27.99
N ALA A 34 4.46 -22.06 -29.27
CA ALA A 34 4.68 -21.14 -30.39
C ALA A 34 3.66 -21.32 -31.52
N PHE A 35 3.35 -20.22 -32.21
CA PHE A 35 2.44 -20.18 -33.37
C PHE A 35 3.17 -20.28 -34.72
N SER A 36 4.47 -20.54 -34.75
CA SER A 36 5.20 -20.73 -36.01
C SER A 36 4.68 -21.96 -36.74
N GLN A 37 4.49 -21.85 -38.05
CA GLN A 37 4.11 -22.97 -38.91
C GLN A 37 5.20 -24.05 -38.83
N HIS A 38 4.96 -25.11 -38.06
CA HIS A 38 5.75 -26.33 -38.18
C HIS A 38 5.42 -26.94 -39.55
N GLY A 39 6.43 -27.42 -40.27
CA GLY A 39 6.26 -28.05 -41.60
C GLY A 39 5.52 -29.39 -41.57
N ASP A 40 4.94 -29.76 -40.44
CA ASP A 40 4.34 -31.06 -40.17
C ASP A 40 2.94 -30.84 -39.58
N SER A 41 1.91 -31.22 -40.34
CA SER A 41 0.51 -30.98 -40.03
C SER A 41 -0.04 -31.81 -38.87
N GLU A 42 0.73 -32.78 -38.36
CA GLU A 42 0.30 -33.74 -37.34
C GLU A 42 0.54 -33.28 -35.89
N ALA A 43 1.32 -32.21 -35.67
CA ALA A 43 1.65 -31.69 -34.32
C ALA A 43 0.65 -30.64 -33.78
N ALA A 44 -0.45 -30.42 -34.49
CA ALA A 44 -1.48 -29.44 -34.14
C ALA A 44 -2.45 -30.01 -33.09
N GLN A 45 -2.39 -29.54 -31.84
CA GLN A 45 -3.38 -29.87 -30.81
C GLN A 45 -3.89 -28.63 -30.07
N SER A 46 -5.19 -28.60 -29.81
CA SER A 46 -5.92 -27.43 -29.33
C SER A 46 -6.11 -27.47 -27.80
N TYR A 47 -5.39 -26.63 -27.06
CA TYR A 47 -6.04 -25.84 -25.99
C TYR A 47 -6.54 -24.54 -26.62
N GLY A 48 -7.48 -23.82 -25.99
CA GLY A 48 -8.00 -22.52 -26.46
C GLY A 48 -6.97 -21.38 -26.46
N ILE A 49 -5.79 -21.60 -27.04
CA ILE A 49 -4.70 -20.65 -27.18
C ILE A 49 -4.82 -20.08 -28.58
N TYR A 50 -5.56 -18.98 -28.71
CA TYR A 50 -5.88 -18.44 -30.03
C TYR A 50 -4.82 -17.44 -30.49
N ARG A 51 -4.85 -17.15 -31.80
CA ARG A 51 -4.08 -16.10 -32.46
C ARG A 51 -5.04 -15.04 -32.98
N SER A 52 -4.68 -13.77 -32.83
CA SER A 52 -5.40 -12.64 -33.41
C SER A 52 -4.41 -11.75 -34.12
N ASP A 53 -4.76 -11.37 -35.35
CA ASP A 53 -3.92 -10.56 -36.23
C ASP A 53 -4.20 -9.04 -36.06
N THR A 54 -5.18 -8.62 -35.24
CA THR A 54 -5.46 -7.19 -34.99
C THR A 54 -5.95 -6.90 -33.57
N ALA A 55 -5.32 -5.93 -32.91
CA ALA A 55 -5.83 -5.30 -31.70
C ALA A 55 -5.79 -3.77 -31.85
N THR A 56 -6.95 -3.13 -31.98
CA THR A 56 -7.09 -1.66 -31.90
C THR A 56 -7.79 -1.30 -30.60
N GLY A 57 -7.02 -0.98 -29.56
CA GLY A 57 -7.52 -0.60 -28.24
C GLY A 57 -7.94 -1.80 -27.36
N SER A 58 -8.93 -1.59 -26.49
CA SER A 58 -9.46 -2.59 -25.54
C SER A 58 -10.42 -3.61 -26.18
N ASN A 59 -10.78 -3.43 -27.46
CA ASN A 59 -11.61 -4.37 -28.21
C ASN A 59 -10.73 -5.19 -29.16
N ILE A 60 -10.70 -6.50 -28.93
CA ILE A 60 -10.06 -7.48 -29.80
C ILE A 60 -11.13 -7.98 -30.78
N THR A 61 -10.92 -7.79 -32.08
CA THR A 61 -11.73 -8.42 -33.12
C THR A 61 -11.15 -9.82 -33.36
N TRP A 62 -11.96 -10.84 -33.10
CA TRP A 62 -11.56 -12.23 -33.25
C TRP A 62 -11.71 -12.65 -34.71
N ASN A 63 -10.65 -13.20 -35.31
CA ASN A 63 -10.81 -14.02 -36.50
C ASN A 63 -11.09 -15.45 -36.02
N ASP A 64 -12.24 -16.02 -36.39
CA ASP A 64 -12.68 -17.37 -36.00
C ASP A 64 -11.80 -18.52 -36.54
N SER A 65 -10.63 -18.22 -37.13
CA SER A 65 -9.69 -19.21 -37.63
C SER A 65 -8.83 -19.76 -36.48
N TRP A 66 -9.01 -21.03 -36.15
CA TRP A 66 -8.27 -21.74 -35.12
C TRP A 66 -6.80 -21.84 -35.53
N ALA A 67 -5.93 -21.02 -34.95
CA ALA A 67 -4.50 -21.21 -35.14
C ALA A 67 -4.02 -22.26 -34.13
N ASN A 68 -3.85 -23.50 -34.60
CA ASN A 68 -3.16 -24.53 -33.84
C ASN A 68 -1.71 -24.06 -33.60
N GLY A 69 -1.35 -23.79 -32.35
CA GLY A 69 0.06 -23.64 -31.97
C GLY A 69 0.65 -25.00 -31.62
N TYR A 70 1.97 -25.02 -31.47
CA TYR A 70 2.75 -26.23 -31.29
C TYR A 70 3.52 -26.15 -29.96
N TRP A 71 3.48 -27.26 -29.24
CA TRP A 71 4.27 -27.46 -28.03
C TRP A 71 5.68 -27.94 -28.40
N TYR A 72 6.70 -27.41 -27.75
CA TYR A 72 8.06 -27.91 -27.92
C TYR A 72 8.87 -27.76 -26.63
N THR A 73 9.96 -28.52 -26.55
CA THR A 73 10.99 -28.39 -25.51
C THR A 73 12.32 -28.04 -26.17
N LEU A 74 13.32 -27.63 -25.39
CA LEU A 74 14.68 -27.43 -25.90
C LEU A 74 15.54 -28.65 -25.53
N ASN A 75 16.32 -29.16 -26.49
CA ASN A 75 17.34 -30.17 -26.19
C ASN A 75 18.54 -29.52 -25.46
N SER A 76 19.55 -30.34 -25.10
CA SER A 76 20.76 -29.87 -24.40
C SER A 76 21.58 -28.84 -25.19
N GLU A 77 21.36 -28.71 -26.49
CA GLU A 77 22.03 -27.78 -27.39
C GLU A 77 21.19 -26.51 -27.63
N GLY A 78 19.99 -26.42 -27.05
CA GLY A 78 19.08 -25.28 -27.20
C GLY A 78 18.21 -25.34 -28.47
N GLU A 79 18.14 -26.48 -29.15
CA GLU A 79 17.32 -26.67 -30.35
C GLU A 79 15.89 -27.12 -30.00
N LYS A 80 14.91 -26.76 -30.85
CA LYS A 80 13.50 -27.08 -30.63
C LYS A 80 13.20 -28.54 -30.91
N VAL A 81 12.63 -29.22 -29.93
CA VAL A 81 12.07 -30.57 -30.04
C VAL A 81 10.55 -30.46 -29.93
N TRP A 82 9.86 -30.48 -31.07
CA TRP A 82 8.41 -30.37 -31.15
C TRP A 82 7.72 -31.62 -30.62
N SER A 83 6.64 -31.43 -29.88
CA SER A 83 5.82 -32.51 -29.35
C SER A 83 4.54 -32.65 -30.14
N SER A 84 4.16 -33.90 -30.40
CA SER A 84 2.84 -34.26 -30.96
C SER A 84 1.75 -34.33 -29.89
N SER A 85 2.08 -34.17 -28.61
CA SER A 85 1.14 -34.23 -27.48
C SER A 85 1.34 -33.08 -26.50
N VAL A 86 0.24 -32.61 -25.92
CA VAL A 86 0.25 -31.68 -24.79
C VAL A 86 0.80 -32.42 -23.56
N PRO A 87 1.55 -31.77 -22.67
CA PRO A 87 1.94 -32.38 -21.40
C PRO A 87 0.72 -32.91 -20.64
N GLU A 88 0.78 -34.16 -20.18
CA GLU A 88 -0.33 -34.81 -19.46
C GLU A 88 -0.71 -34.08 -18.17
N ASP A 89 0.25 -33.38 -17.56
CA ASP A 89 0.08 -32.61 -16.34
C ASP A 89 0.78 -31.26 -16.42
N LEU A 90 0.01 -30.22 -16.78
CA LEU A 90 0.51 -28.84 -16.85
C LEU A 90 0.94 -28.30 -15.48
N SER A 91 0.49 -28.88 -14.36
CA SER A 91 0.88 -28.42 -13.02
C SER A 91 2.37 -28.61 -12.71
N LYS A 92 3.06 -29.45 -13.49
CA LYS A 92 4.51 -29.71 -13.43
C LYS A 92 5.30 -29.01 -14.54
N VAL A 93 4.64 -28.12 -15.29
CA VAL A 93 5.21 -27.49 -16.48
C VAL A 93 5.58 -26.04 -16.20
N ASP A 94 6.78 -25.67 -16.60
CA ASP A 94 7.16 -24.26 -16.76
C ASP A 94 6.80 -23.83 -18.18
N LEU A 95 5.69 -23.10 -18.32
CA LEU A 95 5.12 -22.65 -19.58
C LEU A 95 5.74 -21.32 -20.01
N VAL A 96 6.33 -21.27 -21.21
CA VAL A 96 6.79 -20.01 -21.81
C VAL A 96 5.82 -19.58 -22.93
N LEU A 97 5.20 -18.40 -22.78
CA LEU A 97 4.36 -17.76 -23.79
C LEU A 97 5.13 -16.67 -24.53
N GLY A 98 5.15 -16.69 -25.86
CA GLY A 98 5.72 -15.61 -26.68
C GLY A 98 7.23 -15.73 -26.90
N ASP A 99 7.67 -16.90 -27.38
CA ASP A 99 9.04 -17.12 -27.86
C ASP A 99 9.41 -16.14 -28.99
N ASN A 100 10.51 -15.41 -28.79
CA ASN A 100 10.97 -14.26 -29.59
C ASN A 100 11.60 -14.63 -30.94
N ALA A 101 11.84 -15.91 -31.24
CA ALA A 101 12.68 -16.28 -32.38
C ALA A 101 12.10 -15.93 -33.77
N TYR A 102 10.81 -15.60 -33.90
CA TYR A 102 10.13 -15.44 -35.19
C TYR A 102 9.44 -14.08 -35.46
N HIS A 103 9.56 -13.11 -34.56
CA HIS A 103 8.95 -11.79 -34.80
C HIS A 103 9.88 -10.92 -35.65
N THR A 104 9.67 -10.94 -36.97
CA THR A 104 10.19 -9.88 -37.86
C THR A 104 9.38 -8.59 -37.63
N ALA A 105 9.98 -7.44 -37.95
CA ALA A 105 9.37 -6.12 -37.74
C ALA A 105 8.01 -5.90 -38.46
N GLU A 106 7.55 -6.84 -39.28
CA GLU A 106 6.40 -6.71 -40.17
C GLU A 106 5.13 -7.47 -39.73
N ASN A 107 5.17 -8.36 -38.72
CA ASN A 107 4.00 -9.15 -38.31
C ASN A 107 3.64 -8.97 -36.82
N ASP A 108 2.52 -8.27 -36.61
CA ASP A 108 1.96 -7.79 -35.33
C ASP A 108 1.27 -8.87 -34.50
N LEU A 109 1.96 -9.97 -34.22
CA LEU A 109 1.33 -11.13 -33.59
C LEU A 109 1.41 -11.11 -32.06
N PHE A 110 0.24 -11.18 -31.42
CA PHE A 110 0.10 -11.40 -29.98
C PHE A 110 0.08 -12.90 -29.67
N THR A 111 0.84 -13.32 -28.67
CA THR A 111 0.61 -14.65 -28.05
C THR A 111 -0.35 -14.48 -26.89
N TYR A 112 -1.49 -15.20 -26.93
CA TYR A 112 -2.40 -15.21 -25.78
C TYR A 112 -2.97 -16.59 -25.46
N LEU A 113 -3.03 -16.89 -24.18
CA LEU A 113 -3.80 -18.01 -23.63
C LEU A 113 -5.18 -17.48 -23.24
N GLN A 114 -6.25 -18.03 -23.84
CA GLN A 114 -7.61 -17.68 -23.47
C GLN A 114 -8.32 -18.85 -22.77
N LEU A 115 -8.97 -18.57 -21.64
CA LEU A 115 -9.78 -19.56 -20.95
C LEU A 115 -11.23 -19.50 -21.39
N ALA A 116 -11.90 -20.64 -21.51
CA ALA A 116 -13.34 -20.65 -21.69
C ALA A 116 -14.04 -20.22 -20.38
N ALA A 117 -15.34 -19.97 -20.49
CA ALA A 117 -16.11 -19.40 -19.39
C ALA A 117 -16.19 -20.37 -18.20
N GLY A 118 -15.78 -19.94 -17.00
CA GLY A 118 -15.82 -20.77 -15.79
C GLY A 118 -14.77 -21.89 -15.72
N GLU A 119 -13.81 -21.92 -16.65
CA GLU A 119 -12.72 -22.90 -16.61
C GLU A 119 -11.66 -22.53 -15.58
N THR A 120 -11.01 -23.53 -15.00
CA THR A 120 -9.78 -23.37 -14.24
C THR A 120 -8.61 -23.88 -15.06
N PHE A 121 -7.62 -23.02 -15.29
CA PHE A 121 -6.33 -23.40 -15.85
C PHE A 121 -5.30 -23.50 -14.74
N THR A 122 -4.66 -24.65 -14.58
CA THR A 122 -3.59 -24.87 -13.59
C THR A 122 -2.30 -25.22 -14.30
N VAL A 123 -1.22 -24.54 -13.94
CA VAL A 123 0.12 -24.72 -14.52
C VAL A 123 1.19 -24.59 -13.45
N GLY A 124 2.36 -25.20 -13.65
CA GLY A 124 3.52 -25.08 -12.78
C GLY A 124 3.98 -23.63 -12.70
N SER A 125 4.78 -23.16 -13.65
CA SER A 125 5.20 -21.75 -13.74
C SER A 125 4.80 -21.15 -15.08
N VAL A 126 4.74 -19.82 -15.18
CA VAL A 126 4.50 -19.12 -16.44
C VAL A 126 5.56 -18.06 -16.66
N THR A 127 6.17 -18.06 -17.85
CA THR A 127 7.00 -16.98 -18.35
C THR A 127 6.30 -16.27 -19.49
N LEU A 128 5.99 -14.98 -19.31
CA LEU A 128 5.46 -14.10 -20.35
C LEU A 128 6.62 -13.44 -21.11
N GLY A 129 6.89 -13.94 -22.31
CA GLY A 129 7.78 -13.38 -23.31
C GLY A 129 7.08 -12.37 -24.24
N GLY A 130 7.77 -11.93 -25.29
CA GLY A 130 7.20 -11.05 -26.31
C GLY A 130 8.19 -10.03 -26.89
N TYR A 131 7.90 -9.61 -28.13
CA TYR A 131 8.79 -8.78 -28.95
C TYR A 131 8.81 -7.29 -28.55
N ALA A 132 9.91 -6.61 -28.85
CA ALA A 132 10.29 -5.28 -28.38
C ALA A 132 9.49 -4.08 -28.95
N SER A 133 8.18 -4.19 -29.21
CA SER A 133 7.33 -3.03 -29.59
C SER A 133 6.26 -2.74 -28.53
N ALA A 134 5.89 -1.45 -28.38
CA ALA A 134 5.30 -0.89 -27.16
C ALA A 134 3.97 -1.50 -26.67
N ASP A 135 3.19 -2.10 -27.57
CA ASP A 135 1.84 -2.58 -27.28
C ASP A 135 1.65 -4.09 -27.49
N LYS A 136 2.72 -4.85 -27.77
CA LYS A 136 2.67 -6.22 -28.33
C LYS A 136 3.25 -7.33 -27.43
N GLY A 137 3.04 -7.25 -26.12
CA GLY A 137 3.48 -8.31 -25.20
C GLY A 137 2.50 -9.48 -25.07
N SER A 138 2.99 -10.61 -24.53
CA SER A 138 2.16 -11.78 -24.23
C SER A 138 1.03 -11.46 -23.26
N ARG A 139 -0.11 -12.12 -23.47
CA ARG A 139 -1.33 -11.90 -22.71
C ARG A 139 -1.86 -13.22 -22.12
N LEU A 140 -2.27 -13.18 -20.87
CA LEU A 140 -3.17 -14.19 -20.30
C LEU A 140 -4.57 -13.58 -20.26
N VAL A 141 -5.57 -14.23 -20.84
CA VAL A 141 -6.90 -13.63 -21.00
C VAL A 141 -7.99 -14.61 -20.54
N GLY A 142 -8.80 -14.25 -19.56
CA GLY A 142 -10.05 -14.98 -19.29
C GLY A 142 -11.16 -14.58 -20.26
N ASN A 143 -12.27 -15.32 -20.25
CA ASN A 143 -13.43 -15.01 -21.09
C ASN A 143 -14.02 -13.62 -20.77
N SER A 144 -14.33 -12.82 -21.80
CA SER A 144 -14.93 -11.49 -21.64
C SER A 144 -16.44 -11.51 -21.30
N THR A 145 -17.12 -12.65 -21.40
CA THR A 145 -18.58 -12.78 -21.22
C THR A 145 -18.96 -13.61 -19.99
N GLY A 146 -19.51 -12.95 -18.97
CA GLY A 146 -20.37 -13.49 -17.90
C GLY A 146 -19.75 -14.46 -16.89
N ASN A 147 -18.96 -15.43 -17.35
CA ASN A 147 -18.28 -16.44 -16.53
C ASN A 147 -16.79 -16.33 -16.82
N ARG A 148 -16.03 -15.68 -15.96
CA ARG A 148 -14.58 -15.53 -16.15
C ARG A 148 -13.87 -16.79 -15.65
N GLY A 149 -12.73 -17.14 -16.25
CA GLY A 149 -11.95 -18.31 -15.84
C GLY A 149 -11.03 -18.01 -14.65
N ILE A 150 -10.56 -19.05 -13.98
CA ILE A 150 -9.54 -19.00 -12.93
C ILE A 150 -8.19 -19.41 -13.51
N ILE A 151 -7.14 -18.62 -13.28
CA ILE A 151 -5.76 -18.95 -13.61
C ILE A 151 -5.03 -19.31 -12.32
N ARG A 152 -4.50 -20.54 -12.21
CA ARG A 152 -3.67 -21.00 -11.10
C ARG A 152 -2.26 -21.32 -11.59
N ILE A 153 -1.30 -20.54 -11.16
CA ILE A 153 0.13 -20.76 -11.39
C ILE A 153 0.69 -21.25 -10.05
N LEU A 154 1.21 -22.48 -9.98
CA LEU A 154 1.65 -23.09 -8.73
C LEU A 154 3.02 -22.58 -8.28
N GLY A 155 3.87 -22.20 -9.22
CA GLY A 155 5.17 -21.56 -9.06
C GLY A 155 5.12 -20.09 -9.47
N ASP A 156 6.13 -19.65 -10.23
CA ASP A 156 6.35 -18.23 -10.50
C ASP A 156 5.60 -17.75 -11.75
N LEU A 157 5.14 -16.50 -11.72
CA LEU A 157 4.77 -15.73 -12.90
C LEU A 157 5.92 -14.77 -13.25
N THR A 158 6.76 -15.20 -14.19
CA THR A 158 7.89 -14.41 -14.65
C THR A 158 7.53 -13.68 -15.92
N LYS A 159 8.07 -12.48 -16.07
CA LYS A 159 8.11 -11.76 -17.33
C LYS A 159 9.54 -11.74 -17.82
N SER A 160 9.81 -12.12 -19.06
CA SER A 160 11.21 -12.23 -19.53
C SER A 160 11.73 -10.99 -20.25
N THR A 161 10.90 -9.98 -20.53
CA THR A 161 11.29 -8.82 -21.35
C THR A 161 10.98 -7.47 -20.70
N ILE A 162 11.60 -6.40 -21.18
CA ILE A 162 11.47 -5.03 -20.64
C ILE A 162 10.18 -4.29 -21.06
N ARG A 163 9.24 -4.90 -21.80
CA ARG A 163 8.03 -4.22 -22.33
C ARG A 163 6.73 -4.81 -21.80
N SER A 164 5.58 -4.15 -21.97
CA SER A 164 4.33 -4.47 -21.25
C SER A 164 3.80 -5.90 -21.45
N SER A 165 3.44 -6.61 -20.39
CA SER A 165 2.67 -7.88 -20.42
C SER A 165 1.28 -7.69 -19.80
N PHE A 166 0.31 -8.54 -20.16
CA PHE A 166 -1.07 -8.34 -19.73
C PHE A 166 -1.72 -9.60 -19.15
N VAL A 167 -2.51 -9.45 -18.09
CA VAL A 167 -3.38 -10.51 -17.55
C VAL A 167 -4.79 -9.95 -17.39
N ASN A 168 -5.72 -10.32 -18.26
CA ASN A 168 -7.03 -9.67 -18.35
C ASN A 168 -8.16 -10.66 -18.19
N ASN A 169 -9.34 -10.19 -17.80
CA ASN A 169 -10.61 -10.92 -17.86
C ASN A 169 -10.67 -12.25 -17.07
N ALA A 170 -9.73 -12.52 -16.16
CA ALA A 170 -9.79 -13.66 -15.24
C ALA A 170 -10.60 -13.32 -13.99
N GLU A 171 -11.37 -14.27 -13.46
CA GLU A 171 -12.07 -14.12 -12.19
C GLU A 171 -11.07 -14.06 -11.04
N LEU A 172 -10.14 -15.00 -11.02
CA LEU A 172 -9.07 -15.10 -10.04
C LEU A 172 -7.78 -15.44 -10.77
N VAL A 173 -6.71 -14.76 -10.40
CA VAL A 173 -5.33 -15.18 -10.69
C VAL A 173 -4.68 -15.56 -9.37
N TYR A 174 -4.25 -16.81 -9.27
CA TYR A 174 -3.48 -17.34 -8.15
C TYR A 174 -2.05 -17.60 -8.60
N VAL A 175 -1.07 -17.13 -7.84
CA VAL A 175 0.36 -17.38 -8.04
C VAL A 175 0.95 -17.94 -6.74
N GLY A 176 1.37 -19.20 -6.76
CA GLY A 176 1.93 -19.88 -5.60
C GLY A 176 3.38 -19.50 -5.28
N GLY A 177 4.11 -18.98 -6.27
CA GLY A 177 5.45 -18.42 -6.11
C GLY A 177 5.46 -16.89 -6.16
N ASP A 178 6.52 -16.34 -6.78
CA ASP A 178 6.73 -14.92 -6.98
C ASP A 178 6.14 -14.43 -8.33
N ILE A 179 5.78 -13.14 -8.39
CA ILE A 179 5.66 -12.43 -9.66
C ILE A 179 6.95 -11.65 -9.90
N VAL A 180 7.67 -11.97 -10.98
CA VAL A 180 9.00 -11.41 -11.25
C VAL A 180 9.01 -10.63 -12.55
N THR A 181 9.47 -9.38 -12.51
CA THR A 181 9.62 -8.54 -13.69
C THR A 181 11.01 -7.90 -13.77
N PRO A 182 11.82 -8.18 -14.81
CA PRO A 182 13.15 -7.59 -14.98
C PRO A 182 13.09 -6.11 -15.42
N GLY A 183 11.91 -5.50 -15.45
CA GLY A 183 11.64 -4.12 -15.86
C GLY A 183 10.37 -4.01 -16.71
N GLY A 184 9.99 -2.79 -17.08
CA GLY A 184 8.77 -2.53 -17.85
C GLY A 184 7.48 -2.82 -17.10
N ASN A 185 6.37 -2.88 -17.84
CA ASN A 185 5.04 -2.92 -17.23
C ASN A 185 4.46 -4.35 -17.21
N ILE A 186 3.65 -4.65 -16.20
CA ILE A 186 2.66 -5.72 -16.22
C ILE A 186 1.31 -5.09 -15.86
N ALA A 187 0.28 -5.31 -16.66
CA ALA A 187 -1.04 -4.78 -16.38
C ALA A 187 -2.02 -5.93 -16.19
N MET A 188 -2.71 -5.93 -15.06
CA MET A 188 -3.73 -6.93 -14.75
C MET A 188 -5.08 -6.27 -14.59
N THR A 189 -6.07 -6.77 -15.33
CA THR A 189 -7.48 -6.39 -15.21
C THR A 189 -8.27 -7.64 -14.88
N ILE A 190 -8.43 -7.94 -13.60
CA ILE A 190 -8.89 -9.23 -13.07
C ILE A 190 -9.95 -9.06 -11.98
N GLY A 191 -10.64 -10.13 -11.59
CA GLY A 191 -11.60 -10.06 -10.48
C GLY A 191 -10.89 -10.00 -9.14
N SER A 192 -9.93 -10.91 -8.94
CA SER A 192 -9.08 -10.99 -7.76
C SER A 192 -7.67 -11.50 -8.10
N LEU A 193 -6.68 -11.09 -7.32
CA LEU A 193 -5.31 -11.58 -7.35
C LEU A 193 -4.93 -12.15 -5.99
N GLU A 194 -4.36 -13.36 -5.98
CA GLU A 194 -3.72 -13.93 -4.81
C GLU A 194 -2.30 -14.36 -5.18
N VAL A 195 -1.29 -13.79 -4.51
CA VAL A 195 0.13 -14.14 -4.65
C VAL A 195 0.62 -14.63 -3.30
N VAL A 196 1.14 -15.85 -3.23
CA VAL A 196 1.70 -16.40 -1.99
C VAL A 196 3.08 -15.80 -1.73
N GLY A 197 3.91 -15.69 -2.78
CA GLY A 197 5.23 -15.09 -2.70
C GLY A 197 5.23 -13.57 -2.83
N ASN A 198 6.32 -13.07 -3.39
CA ASN A 198 6.64 -11.66 -3.53
C ASN A 198 6.26 -11.14 -4.91
N ILE A 199 6.25 -9.82 -5.04
CA ILE A 199 6.31 -9.18 -6.35
C ILE A 199 7.61 -8.39 -6.45
N LYS A 200 8.48 -8.79 -7.38
CA LYS A 200 9.87 -8.30 -7.44
C LYS A 200 10.17 -7.69 -8.80
N SER A 201 10.95 -6.61 -8.78
CA SER A 201 11.59 -6.10 -9.98
C SER A 201 13.07 -5.82 -9.80
N SER A 202 13.90 -6.28 -10.74
CA SER A 202 15.33 -6.00 -10.75
C SER A 202 15.69 -4.66 -11.42
N ASN A 203 14.74 -3.99 -12.08
CA ASN A 203 15.00 -2.76 -12.84
C ASN A 203 13.79 -1.79 -12.87
N GLY A 204 13.12 -1.59 -11.73
CA GLY A 204 12.10 -0.54 -11.58
C GLY A 204 10.85 -0.73 -12.45
N GLY A 205 10.31 -1.95 -12.51
CA GLY A 205 9.08 -2.27 -13.23
C GLY A 205 7.83 -1.61 -12.64
N ARG A 206 6.75 -1.62 -13.43
CA ARG A 206 5.42 -1.15 -13.01
C ARG A 206 4.41 -2.27 -13.07
N MET A 207 3.58 -2.40 -12.04
CA MET A 207 2.40 -3.24 -12.07
C MET A 207 1.16 -2.36 -12.02
N TYR A 208 0.26 -2.51 -12.98
CA TYR A 208 -1.03 -1.82 -13.02
C TYR A 208 -2.13 -2.81 -12.69
N MET A 209 -2.88 -2.55 -11.62
CA MET A 209 -3.90 -3.46 -11.11
C MET A 209 -5.27 -2.82 -11.16
N VAL A 210 -6.16 -3.43 -11.94
CA VAL A 210 -7.60 -3.14 -11.94
C VAL A 210 -8.31 -4.38 -11.41
N ALA A 211 -9.01 -4.24 -10.29
CA ALA A 211 -9.88 -5.28 -9.73
C ALA A 211 -11.36 -4.90 -9.94
N TYR A 212 -12.16 -5.77 -10.56
CA TYR A 212 -13.57 -5.46 -10.92
C TYR A 212 -14.63 -6.28 -10.17
N GLY A 213 -14.33 -6.76 -8.96
CA GLY A 213 -15.28 -7.48 -8.09
C GLY A 213 -16.12 -6.57 -7.19
N THR A 214 -17.32 -7.00 -6.81
CA THR A 214 -18.31 -6.20 -6.06
C THR A 214 -18.36 -6.45 -4.55
N SER A 215 -17.56 -7.37 -3.99
CA SER A 215 -17.61 -7.78 -2.58
C SER A 215 -16.30 -7.57 -1.79
N SER A 216 -15.46 -6.65 -2.23
CA SER A 216 -14.19 -6.35 -1.59
C SER A 216 -14.38 -5.61 -0.27
N SER A 217 -13.57 -5.95 0.73
CA SER A 217 -13.57 -5.28 2.04
C SER A 217 -12.20 -5.45 2.72
N PHE A 218 -12.02 -4.82 3.88
CA PHE A 218 -10.86 -5.06 4.73
C PHE A 218 -10.68 -6.54 5.11
N SER A 219 -11.78 -7.26 5.40
CA SER A 219 -11.74 -8.70 5.73
C SER A 219 -11.51 -9.62 4.53
N ASN A 220 -11.84 -9.13 3.33
CA ASN A 220 -11.73 -9.88 2.09
C ASN A 220 -11.20 -8.97 0.96
N PRO A 221 -9.89 -8.67 0.97
CA PRO A 221 -9.28 -7.86 -0.07
C PRO A 221 -9.34 -8.55 -1.43
N SER A 222 -9.60 -7.80 -2.50
CA SER A 222 -9.58 -8.34 -3.87
C SER A 222 -8.17 -8.71 -4.33
N ILE A 223 -7.17 -8.04 -3.77
CA ILE A 223 -5.76 -8.30 -4.07
C ILE A 223 -5.08 -8.68 -2.77
N LYS A 224 -4.44 -9.85 -2.73
CA LYS A 224 -3.67 -10.34 -1.60
C LYS A 224 -2.28 -10.74 -2.07
N ILE A 225 -1.26 -10.15 -1.46
CA ILE A 225 0.14 -10.46 -1.70
C ILE A 225 0.72 -10.89 -0.36
N GLY A 226 1.02 -12.18 -0.21
CA GLY A 226 1.53 -12.77 1.03
C GLY A 226 2.95 -12.32 1.35
N GLY A 227 3.78 -12.13 0.32
CA GLY A 227 5.14 -11.60 0.45
C GLY A 227 5.21 -10.07 0.33
N VAL A 228 6.37 -9.58 -0.11
CA VAL A 228 6.65 -8.15 -0.24
C VAL A 228 6.58 -7.66 -1.68
N ILE A 229 6.30 -6.36 -1.85
CA ILE A 229 6.60 -5.64 -3.09
C ILE A 229 8.03 -5.11 -3.00
N ASP A 230 8.94 -5.67 -3.79
CA ASP A 230 10.36 -5.29 -3.81
C ASP A 230 10.70 -4.57 -5.11
N SER A 231 11.12 -3.32 -4.98
CA SER A 231 11.71 -2.53 -6.07
C SER A 231 10.81 -2.36 -7.31
N MET A 232 9.48 -2.43 -7.10
CA MET A 232 8.45 -2.28 -8.13
C MET A 232 7.46 -1.16 -7.79
N MET A 233 7.04 -0.40 -8.79
CA MET A 233 5.91 0.53 -8.66
C MET A 233 4.59 -0.20 -8.84
N PHE A 234 3.79 -0.30 -7.78
CA PHE A 234 2.50 -0.94 -7.80
C PHE A 234 1.38 0.11 -7.88
N TYR A 235 0.62 0.10 -8.97
CA TYR A 235 -0.47 1.03 -9.25
C TYR A 235 -1.82 0.34 -9.06
N SER A 236 -2.62 0.83 -8.12
CA SER A 236 -4.05 0.57 -8.06
C SER A 236 -4.77 1.46 -9.07
N LYS A 237 -5.63 0.86 -9.88
CA LYS A 237 -6.49 1.52 -10.88
C LYS A 237 -7.94 1.11 -10.63
N PRO A 238 -8.64 1.73 -9.67
CA PRO A 238 -10.06 1.51 -9.48
C PRO A 238 -10.82 1.58 -10.80
N SER A 239 -11.75 0.65 -11.04
CA SER A 239 -12.72 0.76 -12.13
C SER A 239 -14.06 1.24 -11.58
N GLY A 240 -14.27 2.56 -11.54
CA GLY A 240 -15.55 3.16 -11.13
C GLY A 240 -15.55 3.74 -9.73
N SER A 241 -16.71 3.73 -9.07
CA SER A 241 -16.92 4.29 -7.72
C SER A 241 -16.64 3.33 -6.58
N ALA A 242 -16.34 2.06 -6.87
CA ALA A 242 -16.08 1.06 -5.84
C ALA A 242 -14.67 1.21 -5.25
N ASP A 243 -14.57 0.97 -3.95
CA ASP A 243 -13.30 0.93 -3.25
C ASP A 243 -12.48 -0.32 -3.63
N ASN A 244 -11.17 -0.19 -3.61
CA ASN A 244 -10.24 -1.29 -3.84
C ASN A 244 -9.50 -1.60 -2.54
N TYR A 245 -9.44 -2.87 -2.18
CA TYR A 245 -8.77 -3.34 -0.97
C TYR A 245 -7.61 -4.24 -1.38
N ILE A 246 -6.40 -3.83 -1.02
CA ILE A 246 -5.14 -4.40 -1.48
C ILE A 246 -4.30 -4.73 -0.26
N GLN A 247 -4.15 -6.01 0.04
CA GLN A 247 -3.29 -6.48 1.12
C GLN A 247 -1.92 -6.86 0.60
N VAL A 248 -0.87 -6.41 1.31
CA VAL A 248 0.52 -6.76 1.04
C VAL A 248 1.26 -7.08 2.34
N GLY A 249 2.19 -8.04 2.32
CA GLY A 249 3.03 -8.41 3.46
C GLY A 249 4.14 -7.39 3.78
N GLY A 250 4.35 -6.38 2.94
CA GLY A 250 5.31 -5.29 3.14
C GLY A 250 5.83 -4.71 1.83
N VAL A 251 6.59 -3.62 1.92
CA VAL A 251 7.22 -2.96 0.77
C VAL A 251 8.68 -2.70 1.06
N THR A 252 9.57 -3.02 0.11
CA THR A 252 11.01 -2.83 0.27
C THR A 252 11.73 -2.36 -1.00
N GLY A 253 13.02 -2.04 -0.87
CA GLY A 253 13.85 -1.50 -1.94
C GLY A 253 13.29 -0.17 -2.45
N SER A 254 13.20 -0.02 -3.77
CA SER A 254 12.54 1.12 -4.42
C SER A 254 11.03 0.93 -4.63
N GLY A 255 10.42 -0.02 -3.93
CA GLY A 255 9.00 -0.35 -4.03
C GLY A 255 8.10 0.85 -3.75
N SER A 256 7.12 1.09 -4.61
CA SER A 256 6.18 2.22 -4.50
C SER A 256 4.74 1.72 -4.49
N LEU A 257 3.89 2.35 -3.69
CA LEU A 257 2.45 2.09 -3.66
C LEU A 257 1.73 3.32 -4.21
N LEU A 258 1.04 3.13 -5.32
CA LEU A 258 0.52 4.24 -6.10
C LEU A 258 -0.94 4.00 -6.43
N ARG A 259 -1.75 5.04 -6.48
CA ARG A 259 -3.07 4.98 -7.12
C ARG A 259 -3.01 5.78 -8.40
N GLU A 260 -3.50 5.25 -9.51
CA GLU A 260 -3.65 6.03 -10.75
C GLU A 260 -5.14 6.17 -11.08
N ALA A 261 -5.66 7.40 -11.14
CA ALA A 261 -7.00 7.58 -11.68
C ALA A 261 -6.97 7.37 -13.20
N PRO A 262 -7.98 6.71 -13.78
CA PRO A 262 -8.12 6.65 -15.22
C PRO A 262 -8.31 8.06 -15.79
N SER A 263 -7.91 8.25 -17.04
CA SER A 263 -7.86 9.54 -17.74
C SER A 263 -9.20 10.29 -17.85
N ASN A 264 -10.33 9.66 -17.50
CA ASN A 264 -11.67 10.23 -17.54
C ASN A 264 -12.21 10.40 -16.11
N TYR A 265 -11.94 11.55 -15.51
CA TYR A 265 -12.19 11.88 -14.09
C TYR A 265 -13.65 11.90 -13.64
N THR A 266 -14.62 11.88 -14.55
CA THR A 266 -15.98 12.36 -14.28
C THR A 266 -16.89 11.40 -13.47
N SER A 267 -16.38 10.28 -12.94
CA SER A 267 -17.23 9.30 -12.21
C SER A 267 -16.51 8.34 -11.25
N GLN A 268 -15.22 8.54 -10.94
CA GLN A 268 -14.41 7.53 -10.23
C GLN A 268 -13.89 8.01 -8.87
N ASN A 269 -14.76 7.90 -7.87
CA ASN A 269 -14.53 8.39 -6.51
C ASN A 269 -14.04 7.28 -5.55
N GLY A 270 -13.85 6.05 -6.03
CA GLY A 270 -13.44 4.92 -5.20
C GLY A 270 -12.08 5.14 -4.53
N THR A 271 -11.97 4.74 -3.27
CA THR A 271 -10.74 4.78 -2.48
C THR A 271 -9.95 3.49 -2.67
N SER A 272 -8.63 3.60 -2.85
CA SER A 272 -7.72 2.44 -2.79
C SER A 272 -7.13 2.33 -1.40
N TYR A 273 -7.40 1.22 -0.71
CA TYR A 273 -6.83 0.89 0.59
C TYR A 273 -5.64 -0.04 0.40
N TYR A 274 -4.44 0.44 0.71
CA TYR A 274 -3.26 -0.40 0.85
C TYR A 274 -3.13 -0.86 2.29
N ILE A 275 -3.35 -2.14 2.53
CA ILE A 275 -3.33 -2.80 3.84
C ILE A 275 -1.99 -3.52 4.00
N LEU A 276 -1.11 -2.94 4.81
CA LEU A 276 0.22 -3.44 5.12
C LEU A 276 0.12 -4.44 6.28
N THR A 277 0.49 -5.70 6.04
CA THR A 277 0.35 -6.81 7.00
C THR A 277 1.71 -7.35 7.46
N ASN A 278 2.67 -6.44 7.59
CA ASN A 278 4.08 -6.73 7.87
C ASN A 278 4.27 -7.69 9.04
N SER A 279 4.92 -8.82 8.77
CA SER A 279 5.40 -9.78 9.76
C SER A 279 6.86 -9.55 10.18
N ALA A 280 7.59 -8.71 9.42
CA ALA A 280 8.96 -8.27 9.68
C ALA A 280 9.10 -6.78 9.36
N ASP A 281 10.18 -6.17 9.85
CA ASP A 281 10.45 -4.76 9.59
C ASP A 281 10.87 -4.55 8.14
N TYR A 282 10.15 -3.67 7.43
CA TYR A 282 10.45 -3.33 6.06
C TYR A 282 10.63 -1.83 5.88
N SER A 283 11.52 -1.46 4.96
CA SER A 283 11.78 -0.09 4.58
C SER A 283 11.83 0.03 3.06
N ALA A 284 11.18 1.06 2.53
CA ALA A 284 11.14 1.37 1.11
C ALA A 284 11.44 2.86 0.85
N SER A 285 12.17 3.12 -0.23
CA SER A 285 12.47 4.48 -0.71
C SER A 285 11.53 4.95 -1.82
N GLY A 286 10.66 4.07 -2.32
CA GLY A 286 9.70 4.39 -3.36
C GLY A 286 8.54 5.26 -2.87
N ALA A 287 7.83 5.86 -3.81
CA ALA A 287 6.77 6.82 -3.53
C ALA A 287 5.50 6.16 -2.95
N ILE A 288 4.80 6.90 -2.10
CA ILE A 288 3.43 6.58 -1.67
C ILE A 288 2.52 7.70 -2.13
N SER A 289 1.83 7.50 -3.26
CA SER A 289 1.12 8.61 -3.87
C SER A 289 -0.14 8.22 -4.60
N GLU A 290 -1.02 9.19 -4.79
CA GLU A 290 -2.01 9.12 -5.83
C GLU A 290 -1.37 9.67 -7.11
N ARG A 291 -2.00 9.48 -8.25
CA ARG A 291 -1.61 10.04 -9.53
C ARG A 291 -2.86 10.14 -10.34
N ASN A 292 -3.55 11.24 -10.13
CA ASN A 292 -4.78 11.53 -10.83
C ASN A 292 -4.40 12.14 -12.18
N GLY A 293 -3.78 11.39 -13.10
CA GLY A 293 -3.27 11.92 -14.38
C GLY A 293 -2.46 13.22 -14.23
N GLN A 294 -2.86 14.28 -14.94
CA GLN A 294 -2.32 15.64 -14.75
C GLN A 294 -3.03 16.40 -13.62
N LYS A 295 -4.28 16.06 -13.30
CA LYS A 295 -5.13 16.84 -12.39
C LYS A 295 -5.34 16.16 -11.04
N TRP A 296 -4.79 16.75 -9.99
CA TRP A 296 -5.10 16.38 -8.61
C TRP A 296 -6.28 17.22 -8.12
N THR A 297 -7.41 16.57 -7.86
CA THR A 297 -8.64 17.21 -7.35
C THR A 297 -9.17 16.38 -6.18
N SER A 298 -9.85 17.00 -5.21
CA SER A 298 -10.44 16.26 -4.06
C SER A 298 -11.58 15.31 -4.44
N GLU A 299 -12.05 15.44 -5.67
CA GLU A 299 -13.18 14.73 -6.26
C GLU A 299 -12.73 13.42 -6.93
N ALA A 300 -11.49 13.37 -7.41
CA ALA A 300 -10.92 12.15 -7.96
C ALA A 300 -10.50 11.23 -6.81
N GLY A 301 -10.87 9.94 -6.88
CA GLY A 301 -10.72 9.00 -5.75
C GLY A 301 -9.36 8.99 -5.06
N ARG A 302 -9.33 8.43 -3.85
CA ARG A 302 -8.22 8.62 -2.89
C ARG A 302 -7.44 7.35 -2.66
N VAL A 303 -6.26 7.43 -2.03
CA VAL A 303 -5.54 6.29 -1.48
C VAL A 303 -5.39 6.46 0.02
N ASN A 304 -5.69 5.40 0.75
CA ASN A 304 -5.52 5.32 2.19
C ASN A 304 -4.50 4.21 2.51
N TYR A 305 -3.58 4.51 3.43
CA TYR A 305 -2.59 3.56 3.89
C TYR A 305 -2.99 3.02 5.26
N VAL A 306 -3.17 1.70 5.33
CA VAL A 306 -3.59 0.99 6.54
C VAL A 306 -2.46 0.11 7.02
N MET A 307 -1.95 0.37 8.22
CA MET A 307 -1.01 -0.51 8.89
C MET A 307 -1.76 -1.49 9.79
N ASN A 308 -1.63 -2.78 9.47
CA ASN A 308 -2.28 -3.89 10.16
C ASN A 308 -1.33 -5.10 10.28
N GLY A 309 -0.07 -4.81 10.60
CA GLY A 309 0.99 -5.80 10.78
C GLY A 309 1.43 -5.92 12.24
N SER A 310 2.31 -6.88 12.54
CA SER A 310 2.96 -6.99 13.84
C SER A 310 4.31 -6.27 13.90
N ALA A 311 4.87 -5.90 12.75
CA ALA A 311 6.17 -5.26 12.61
C ALA A 311 6.05 -3.84 12.04
N SER A 312 7.16 -3.23 11.60
CA SER A 312 7.16 -1.89 11.03
C SER A 312 7.15 -1.85 9.49
N GLN A 313 6.54 -0.81 8.93
CA GLN A 313 6.77 -0.32 7.57
C GLN A 313 7.34 1.10 7.65
N SER A 314 8.48 1.33 7.00
CA SER A 314 9.05 2.66 6.84
C SER A 314 9.04 3.08 5.37
N PHE A 315 8.60 4.31 5.10
CA PHE A 315 8.73 4.96 3.81
C PHE A 315 9.66 6.16 3.95
N THR A 316 10.86 6.05 3.37
CA THR A 316 11.91 7.09 3.44
C THR A 316 11.81 8.10 2.30
N THR A 317 10.79 7.96 1.45
CA THR A 317 10.55 8.82 0.29
C THR A 317 10.14 10.23 0.72
N HIS A 318 10.55 11.22 -0.08
CA HIS A 318 10.06 12.59 0.00
C HIS A 318 8.80 12.80 -0.90
N THR A 319 8.22 11.70 -1.39
CA THR A 319 7.04 11.67 -2.25
C THR A 319 5.93 10.87 -1.60
N ALA A 320 5.38 11.44 -0.52
CA ALA A 320 4.14 11.04 0.12
C ALA A 320 3.05 12.05 -0.28
N VAL A 321 2.30 11.75 -1.33
CA VAL A 321 1.29 12.69 -1.88
C VAL A 321 -0.02 11.95 -2.04
N PHE A 322 -0.87 12.00 -1.02
CA PHE A 322 -2.16 11.31 -0.99
C PHE A 322 -3.15 12.10 -0.14
N GLN A 323 -4.44 11.76 -0.21
CA GLN A 323 -5.53 12.48 0.46
C GLN A 323 -6.51 11.55 1.20
N GLY A 324 -6.34 10.22 1.11
CA GLY A 324 -7.27 9.27 1.68
C GLY A 324 -7.10 8.99 3.18
N GLY A 325 -6.00 9.45 3.79
CA GLY A 325 -5.72 9.25 5.21
C GLY A 325 -4.72 8.14 5.49
N VAL A 326 -4.37 8.04 6.77
CA VAL A 326 -3.56 6.97 7.34
C VAL A 326 -4.35 6.32 8.47
N LYS A 327 -4.35 4.99 8.50
CA LYS A 327 -4.93 4.22 9.60
C LYS A 327 -3.91 3.25 10.17
N VAL A 328 -3.60 3.38 11.46
CA VAL A 328 -2.68 2.46 12.13
C VAL A 328 -3.48 1.62 13.12
N VAL A 329 -3.85 0.41 12.69
CA VAL A 329 -4.60 -0.56 13.51
C VAL A 329 -3.65 -1.33 14.43
N SER A 330 -2.49 -1.70 13.91
CA SER A 330 -1.46 -2.48 14.61
C SER A 330 -0.09 -2.29 13.94
N GLY A 331 1.00 -2.56 14.66
CA GLY A 331 2.37 -2.40 14.14
C GLY A 331 2.77 -0.93 14.02
N ALA A 332 3.85 -0.66 13.29
CA ALA A 332 4.38 0.69 13.14
C ALA A 332 4.39 1.15 11.68
N LEU A 333 3.87 2.35 11.40
CA LEU A 333 3.99 3.00 10.11
C LEU A 333 4.79 4.29 10.27
N TYR A 334 5.95 4.33 9.61
CA TYR A 334 6.81 5.50 9.55
C TYR A 334 6.79 6.11 8.15
N ILE A 335 6.52 7.40 8.05
CA ILE A 335 6.54 8.16 6.80
C ILE A 335 7.51 9.32 6.99
N ASN A 336 8.37 9.63 6.01
CA ASN A 336 9.20 10.83 6.10
C ASN A 336 8.31 12.09 6.21
N PHE A 337 8.52 12.95 7.21
CA PHE A 337 7.75 14.19 7.30
C PHE A 337 8.34 15.32 6.46
N ASN A 338 9.63 15.21 6.07
CA ASN A 338 10.20 16.10 5.08
C ASN A 338 9.72 15.69 3.68
N GLN A 339 8.71 16.39 3.18
CA GLN A 339 8.15 16.19 1.85
C GLN A 339 8.73 17.22 0.87
N TYR A 340 9.05 16.81 -0.36
CA TYR A 340 9.56 17.74 -1.36
C TYR A 340 8.50 18.78 -1.73
N ALA A 341 8.88 20.05 -1.64
CA ALA A 341 8.10 21.20 -2.11
C ALA A 341 7.68 21.11 -3.59
N HIS A 342 8.40 20.33 -4.40
CA HIS A 342 8.21 20.18 -5.85
C HIS A 342 7.27 19.04 -6.28
N TYR A 343 6.97 18.10 -5.38
CA TYR A 343 5.99 17.04 -5.67
C TYR A 343 4.58 17.39 -5.19
N THR A 344 4.47 18.51 -4.48
CA THR A 344 3.21 19.21 -4.24
C THR A 344 2.88 20.17 -5.41
N GLU A 345 3.57 20.07 -6.56
CA GLU A 345 3.27 20.90 -7.73
C GLU A 345 2.04 20.37 -8.47
N TYR A 346 0.92 21.07 -8.29
CA TYR A 346 -0.34 20.81 -8.97
C TYR A 346 -0.27 21.34 -10.41
N SER A 347 0.07 20.48 -11.37
CA SER A 347 0.02 20.86 -12.79
C SER A 347 -1.41 20.73 -13.34
N TYR A 348 -2.21 21.80 -13.24
CA TYR A 348 -3.57 21.82 -13.81
C TYR A 348 -3.60 21.59 -15.35
N LYS A 349 -2.49 21.91 -16.05
CA LYS A 349 -2.28 21.71 -17.49
C LYS A 349 -0.80 21.43 -17.80
N ASN A 350 -0.55 20.61 -18.82
CA ASN A 350 0.78 20.22 -19.33
C ASN A 350 1.76 21.39 -19.63
N SER A 351 1.27 22.63 -19.74
CA SER A 351 2.07 23.84 -19.97
C SER A 351 2.25 24.74 -18.74
N ASP A 352 1.45 24.51 -17.68
CA ASP A 352 1.39 25.37 -16.50
C ASP A 352 2.00 24.59 -15.33
N THR A 353 3.33 24.59 -15.25
CA THR A 353 4.03 24.19 -14.03
C THR A 353 3.86 25.31 -13.00
N ASN A 354 2.73 25.32 -12.30
CA ASN A 354 2.57 26.13 -11.10
C ASN A 354 3.28 25.41 -9.95
N THR A 355 4.55 25.73 -9.79
CA THR A 355 5.34 25.31 -8.64
C THR A 355 4.85 26.05 -7.41
N VAL A 356 3.95 25.47 -6.63
CA VAL A 356 3.43 26.17 -5.46
C VAL A 356 3.40 25.23 -4.28
N THR A 357 4.18 25.55 -3.26
CA THR A 357 4.23 24.85 -1.97
C THR A 357 3.29 25.50 -0.96
N ALA A 358 2.94 26.77 -1.18
CA ALA A 358 1.92 27.50 -0.46
C ALA A 358 1.31 28.60 -1.35
N PHE A 359 -0.03 28.70 -1.41
CA PHE A 359 -0.68 29.82 -2.09
C PHE A 359 -0.96 30.93 -1.08
N THR A 360 -0.74 32.17 -1.49
CA THR A 360 -1.36 33.33 -0.86
C THR A 360 -2.79 33.42 -1.39
N VAL A 361 -3.78 33.13 -0.56
CA VAL A 361 -5.19 33.34 -0.91
C VAL A 361 -5.46 34.86 -0.96
N ASN A 362 -6.42 35.31 -1.80
CA ASN A 362 -6.90 36.69 -1.80
C ASN A 362 -7.20 37.13 -0.35
N GLY A 363 -6.39 38.04 0.19
CA GLY A 363 -6.40 38.39 1.63
C GLY A 363 -5.05 38.23 2.34
N GLY A 364 -4.01 37.72 1.68
CA GLY A 364 -2.62 37.78 2.17
C GLY A 364 -2.18 36.64 3.08
N THR A 365 -3.00 35.60 3.28
CA THR A 365 -2.63 34.41 4.08
C THR A 365 -2.05 33.31 3.21
N THR A 366 -0.84 32.88 3.57
CA THR A 366 -0.13 31.75 2.96
C THR A 366 -0.66 30.44 3.53
N ARG A 367 -1.19 29.53 2.70
CA ARG A 367 -1.70 28.21 3.13
C ARG A 367 -1.07 27.08 2.32
N ALA A 368 -0.80 25.94 2.95
CA ALA A 368 -0.46 24.72 2.20
C ALA A 368 -1.70 24.14 1.48
N GLN A 369 -1.45 23.32 0.46
CA GLN A 369 -2.41 23.01 -0.62
C GLN A 369 -3.17 21.70 -0.51
N PHE A 370 -2.85 20.87 0.47
CA PHE A 370 -3.56 19.60 0.63
C PHE A 370 -3.36 19.03 2.02
N SER A 371 -4.31 18.22 2.42
CA SER A 371 -4.25 17.36 3.59
C SER A 371 -4.00 15.92 3.14
N HIS A 372 -3.31 15.14 3.97
CA HIS A 372 -3.17 13.70 3.75
C HIS A 372 -4.42 12.90 4.09
N GLY A 373 -5.52 13.56 4.48
CA GLY A 373 -6.74 12.95 5.01
C GLY A 373 -6.68 12.86 6.53
N ASP A 374 -7.42 11.95 7.14
CA ASP A 374 -7.38 11.76 8.61
C ASP A 374 -6.25 10.81 9.02
N LEU A 375 -5.69 11.05 10.21
CA LEU A 375 -4.90 10.06 10.94
C LEU A 375 -5.80 9.34 11.94
N GLU A 376 -6.00 8.04 11.73
CA GLU A 376 -6.75 7.18 12.65
C GLU A 376 -5.82 6.21 13.39
N MET A 377 -5.68 6.40 14.70
CA MET A 377 -4.79 5.62 15.57
C MET A 377 -5.57 4.57 16.36
N GLY A 378 -5.10 3.32 16.31
CA GLY A 378 -5.65 2.19 17.06
C GLY A 378 -7.11 1.89 16.73
N ALA A 379 -7.58 2.30 15.55
CA ALA A 379 -8.97 2.18 15.14
C ALA A 379 -9.42 0.72 15.05
N VAL A 380 -10.64 0.43 15.51
CA VAL A 380 -11.31 -0.84 15.22
C VAL A 380 -11.89 -0.74 13.81
N VAL A 381 -11.38 -1.57 12.91
CA VAL A 381 -11.87 -1.68 11.54
C VAL A 381 -12.51 -3.05 11.38
N ASP A 382 -13.77 -3.08 10.96
CA ASP A 382 -14.46 -4.34 10.68
C ASP A 382 -13.65 -5.17 9.70
N GLY A 383 -13.28 -6.38 10.13
CA GLY A 383 -12.45 -7.29 9.34
C GLY A 383 -10.95 -7.24 9.58
N LEU A 384 -10.44 -6.25 10.32
CA LEU A 384 -9.03 -6.21 10.75
C LEU A 384 -8.91 -6.55 12.24
N GLN A 385 -7.78 -7.15 12.63
CA GLN A 385 -7.54 -7.46 14.04
C GLN A 385 -7.19 -6.18 14.81
N SER A 386 -8.03 -5.80 15.76
CA SER A 386 -7.71 -4.78 16.75
C SER A 386 -6.49 -5.22 17.58
N ALA A 387 -5.35 -4.55 17.41
CA ALA A 387 -4.24 -4.65 18.35
C ALA A 387 -4.04 -3.28 19.03
N GLY A 388 -5.02 -2.93 19.87
CA GLY A 388 -5.18 -1.60 20.50
C GLY A 388 -4.13 -1.18 21.53
N ALA A 389 -2.84 -1.46 21.31
CA ALA A 389 -1.74 -0.91 22.11
C ALA A 389 -0.42 -0.75 21.35
N ASN A 390 -0.15 -1.57 20.32
CA ASN A 390 1.14 -1.57 19.61
C ASN A 390 1.13 -0.74 18.32
N ALA A 391 0.06 0.05 18.08
CA ALA A 391 -0.05 0.92 16.93
C ALA A 391 0.91 2.11 17.07
N VAL A 392 1.81 2.29 16.12
CA VAL A 392 2.72 3.45 16.07
C VAL A 392 2.60 4.14 14.73
N PHE A 393 2.40 5.45 14.75
CA PHE A 393 2.55 6.31 13.57
C PHE A 393 3.68 7.29 13.84
N GLY A 394 4.53 7.58 12.87
CA GLY A 394 5.48 8.67 13.05
C GLY A 394 6.38 8.95 11.88
N SER A 395 7.37 9.80 12.14
CA SER A 395 8.40 10.11 11.16
C SER A 395 9.46 9.01 11.08
N THR A 396 10.04 8.80 9.91
CA THR A 396 11.14 7.85 9.73
C THR A 396 12.46 8.40 10.27
N ASP A 397 13.17 7.61 11.09
CA ASP A 397 14.50 7.99 11.61
C ASP A 397 15.57 8.05 10.51
N ALA A 398 15.28 7.48 9.32
CA ALA A 398 16.21 7.47 8.19
C ALA A 398 16.24 8.79 7.40
N SER A 399 15.36 9.75 7.70
CA SER A 399 15.37 11.06 7.04
C SER A 399 16.43 11.96 7.68
N ASP A 400 17.23 12.63 6.87
CA ASP A 400 18.25 13.61 7.31
C ASP A 400 17.65 14.99 7.66
N SER A 401 16.34 15.12 7.51
CA SER A 401 15.62 16.39 7.49
C SER A 401 14.28 16.26 8.19
N TYR A 402 13.81 17.40 8.71
CA TYR A 402 12.63 17.51 9.56
C TYR A 402 11.51 18.21 8.81
N GLY A 403 10.26 17.92 9.16
CA GLY A 403 9.13 18.49 8.43
C GLY A 403 7.82 18.51 9.19
N SER A 404 6.82 19.08 8.54
CA SER A 404 5.45 19.09 9.03
C SER A 404 4.59 18.18 8.17
N PHE A 405 3.85 17.26 8.80
CA PHE A 405 2.95 16.36 8.10
C PHE A 405 1.49 16.74 8.40
N ARG A 406 0.76 17.07 7.34
CA ARG A 406 -0.60 17.60 7.48
C ARG A 406 -1.67 16.51 7.41
N PHE A 407 -2.56 16.51 8.39
CA PHE A 407 -3.81 15.75 8.38
C PHE A 407 -5.00 16.70 8.47
N THR A 408 -6.19 16.19 8.17
CA THR A 408 -7.44 16.90 8.42
C THR A 408 -7.77 16.75 9.91
N ASN A 409 -7.92 15.52 10.38
CA ASN A 409 -8.13 15.23 11.80
C ASN A 409 -7.13 14.21 12.34
N ILE A 410 -6.99 14.19 13.67
CA ILE A 410 -6.40 13.06 14.40
C ILE A 410 -7.51 12.43 15.24
N ILE A 411 -7.81 11.17 14.94
CA ILE A 411 -8.81 10.36 15.64
C ILE A 411 -8.06 9.27 16.40
N TYR A 412 -8.01 9.40 17.73
CA TYR A 412 -7.13 8.58 18.56
C TYR A 412 -7.92 7.60 19.43
N ASN A 413 -7.66 6.30 19.29
CA ASN A 413 -8.21 5.26 20.17
C ASN A 413 -7.14 4.65 21.09
N SER A 414 -5.93 4.43 20.56
CA SER A 414 -4.76 3.89 21.28
C SER A 414 -3.49 4.02 20.43
N GLY A 415 -2.34 3.66 21.01
CA GLY A 415 -1.06 3.58 20.31
C GLY A 415 -0.10 4.70 20.70
N THR A 416 0.79 5.10 19.79
CA THR A 416 1.77 6.16 20.02
C THR A 416 2.06 6.91 18.73
N ILE A 417 2.14 8.23 18.82
CA ILE A 417 2.57 9.11 17.73
C ILE A 417 4.04 9.49 17.98
N LYS A 418 4.94 9.08 17.09
CA LYS A 418 6.38 9.37 17.19
C LYS A 418 6.74 10.62 16.39
N LEU A 419 7.31 11.62 17.06
CA LEU A 419 7.85 12.84 16.45
C LEU A 419 9.33 12.98 16.81
N ARG A 420 10.19 13.30 15.85
CA ARG A 420 11.62 13.52 16.12
C ARG A 420 11.81 14.99 16.51
N LEU A 421 12.32 15.26 17.72
CA LEU A 421 12.47 16.61 18.29
C LEU A 421 13.92 16.85 18.73
N ASP A 422 14.86 16.99 17.78
CA ASP A 422 16.29 17.08 18.08
C ASP A 422 16.75 18.47 18.55
N SER A 423 16.12 19.53 18.03
CA SER A 423 16.35 20.93 18.43
C SER A 423 15.20 21.81 17.91
N ALA A 424 15.17 23.09 18.32
CA ALA A 424 14.13 24.04 17.92
C ALA A 424 14.01 24.24 16.38
N ASP A 425 15.08 24.03 15.63
CA ASP A 425 15.16 24.10 14.17
C ASP A 425 15.09 22.72 13.49
N LYS A 426 15.07 21.64 14.27
CA LYS A 426 15.11 20.25 13.80
C LYS A 426 14.04 19.43 14.53
N MET A 427 12.80 19.68 14.14
CA MET A 427 11.66 19.00 14.74
C MET A 427 10.58 18.65 13.73
N ASP A 428 10.02 17.45 13.90
CA ASP A 428 8.84 17.02 13.17
C ASP A 428 7.57 17.50 13.87
N THR A 429 6.58 17.95 13.09
CA THR A 429 5.30 18.46 13.61
C THR A 429 4.13 17.88 12.84
N LEU A 430 2.94 17.96 13.43
CA LEU A 430 1.69 17.73 12.74
C LEU A 430 0.96 19.05 12.51
N ASP A 431 0.27 19.14 11.37
CA ASP A 431 -0.50 20.31 11.00
C ASP A 431 -1.94 19.91 10.69
N LEU A 432 -2.90 20.58 11.34
CA LEU A 432 -4.35 20.41 11.17
C LEU A 432 -5.01 21.73 10.74
N THR A 433 -4.23 22.74 10.35
CA THR A 433 -4.73 24.04 9.92
C THR A 433 -5.44 23.97 8.57
N SER A 434 -6.24 25.01 8.29
CA SER A 434 -6.93 25.18 7.03
C SER A 434 -5.99 25.11 5.82
N TYR A 435 -6.53 24.61 4.72
CA TYR A 435 -5.79 24.38 3.49
C TYR A 435 -6.60 24.82 2.28
N ALA A 436 -5.89 25.14 1.20
CA ALA A 436 -6.53 25.48 -0.05
C ALA A 436 -6.64 24.24 -0.91
N LEU A 437 -7.79 24.02 -1.55
CA LEU A 437 -8.01 22.92 -2.47
C LEU A 437 -8.43 23.48 -3.83
N TYR A 438 -7.91 22.91 -4.91
CA TYR A 438 -8.35 23.26 -6.25
C TYR A 438 -9.67 22.59 -6.61
N ASN A 439 -10.69 23.41 -6.91
CA ASN A 439 -11.94 22.98 -7.52
C ASN A 439 -11.78 23.05 -9.04
N SER A 440 -11.85 21.88 -9.69
CA SER A 440 -11.71 21.77 -11.14
C SER A 440 -12.93 22.19 -11.94
N GLU A 441 -14.12 22.16 -11.37
CA GLU A 441 -15.36 22.55 -12.05
C GLU A 441 -15.35 24.05 -12.36
N ASP A 442 -14.98 24.85 -11.36
CA ASP A 442 -14.96 26.32 -11.45
C ASP A 442 -13.57 26.90 -11.68
N SER A 443 -12.54 26.05 -11.83
CA SER A 443 -11.14 26.44 -11.96
C SER A 443 -10.66 27.41 -10.86
N SER A 444 -11.10 27.19 -9.62
CA SER A 444 -10.88 28.08 -8.49
C SER A 444 -10.25 27.38 -7.29
N TRP A 445 -9.68 28.15 -6.36
CA TRP A 445 -9.20 27.63 -5.08
C TRP A 445 -10.28 27.84 -4.02
N VAL A 446 -10.59 26.78 -3.28
CA VAL A 446 -11.55 26.77 -2.19
C VAL A 446 -10.81 26.55 -0.88
N ASP A 447 -11.15 27.36 0.12
CA ASP A 447 -10.66 27.16 1.48
C ASP A 447 -11.38 25.99 2.13
N VAL A 448 -10.61 24.98 2.54
CA VAL A 448 -11.08 23.88 3.35
C VAL A 448 -10.67 24.15 4.79
N ALA A 449 -11.66 24.10 5.69
CA ALA A 449 -11.40 24.24 7.12
C ALA A 449 -10.45 23.12 7.58
N GLY A 450 -9.53 23.46 8.47
CA GLY A 450 -8.74 22.47 9.19
C GLY A 450 -9.61 21.59 10.09
N GLY A 451 -8.99 20.65 10.78
CA GLY A 451 -9.68 19.81 11.75
C GLY A 451 -9.00 19.85 13.12
N THR A 452 -9.23 18.80 13.90
CA THR A 452 -8.87 18.79 15.32
C THR A 452 -8.34 17.42 15.79
N VAL A 453 -7.90 17.39 17.06
CA VAL A 453 -7.56 16.15 17.76
C VAL A 453 -8.76 15.72 18.61
N SER A 454 -9.18 14.46 18.44
CA SER A 454 -10.30 13.87 19.17
C SER A 454 -10.01 12.43 19.60
N LEU A 455 -10.60 12.01 20.72
CA LEU A 455 -10.65 10.60 21.07
C LEU A 455 -11.72 9.90 20.22
N GLY A 456 -11.36 8.75 19.64
CA GLY A 456 -12.27 7.94 18.84
C GLY A 456 -13.33 7.25 19.70
N SER A 457 -14.42 6.82 19.07
CA SER A 457 -15.56 6.16 19.74
C SER A 457 -15.20 4.82 20.41
N SER A 458 -14.06 4.24 20.05
CA SER A 458 -13.55 2.99 20.61
C SER A 458 -12.38 3.21 21.57
N ALA A 459 -12.06 4.46 21.92
CA ALA A 459 -11.06 4.78 22.92
C ALA A 459 -11.49 4.22 24.29
N ALA A 460 -10.55 3.63 25.02
CA ALA A 460 -10.81 3.18 26.38
C ALA A 460 -11.09 4.39 27.30
N GLU A 461 -11.86 4.19 28.36
CA GLU A 461 -12.06 5.21 29.39
C GLU A 461 -10.70 5.65 29.97
N GLY A 462 -10.44 6.96 30.00
CA GLY A 462 -9.17 7.53 30.42
C GLY A 462 -8.02 7.38 29.41
N ALA A 463 -8.31 7.03 28.15
CA ALA A 463 -7.30 6.97 27.10
C ALA A 463 -6.66 8.36 26.88
N LYS A 464 -5.33 8.36 26.71
CA LYS A 464 -4.54 9.56 26.43
C LYS A 464 -3.88 9.46 25.07
N VAL A 465 -3.86 10.57 24.34
CA VAL A 465 -3.06 10.72 23.13
C VAL A 465 -1.59 10.68 23.53
N THR A 466 -0.89 9.62 23.13
CA THR A 466 0.48 9.35 23.59
C THR A 466 1.49 9.67 22.52
N PHE A 467 2.56 10.36 22.90
CA PHE A 467 3.70 10.69 22.03
C PHE A 467 4.98 9.99 22.44
N ASP A 468 5.84 9.75 21.45
CA ASP A 468 7.24 9.40 21.66
C ASP A 468 8.11 10.46 20.97
N PHE A 469 8.85 11.23 21.76
CA PHE A 469 9.75 12.28 21.27
C PHE A 469 11.20 11.83 21.11
N GLY A 470 11.50 10.55 21.38
CA GLY A 470 12.85 10.02 21.37
C GLY A 470 13.65 10.42 22.62
N THR A 471 14.97 10.53 22.48
CA THR A 471 15.89 10.63 23.63
C THR A 471 16.66 11.95 23.73
N ASN A 472 16.69 12.77 22.69
CA ASN A 472 17.46 14.02 22.67
C ASN A 472 16.59 15.21 23.11
N LEU A 473 16.24 15.27 24.39
CA LEU A 473 15.19 16.17 24.91
C LEU A 473 15.69 17.23 25.90
N ASP A 474 17.01 17.33 26.12
CA ASP A 474 17.61 18.33 27.03
C ASP A 474 17.21 19.77 26.70
N TRP A 475 17.02 20.08 25.42
CA TRP A 475 16.62 21.43 25.01
C TRP A 475 15.18 21.77 25.41
N LEU A 476 14.31 20.76 25.55
CA LEU A 476 12.92 20.94 26.00
C LEU A 476 12.82 21.17 27.51
N THR A 477 13.89 20.98 28.29
CA THR A 477 13.92 21.30 29.72
C THR A 477 14.36 22.74 30.01
N GLN A 478 14.75 23.49 28.99
CA GLN A 478 15.26 24.86 29.13
C GLN A 478 14.15 25.91 29.15
N TYR A 479 12.91 25.52 28.83
CA TYR A 479 11.75 26.37 28.91
C TYR A 479 11.39 26.63 30.37
N ASP A 480 11.21 27.90 30.73
CA ASP A 480 10.77 28.27 32.06
C ASP A 480 9.26 28.01 32.25
N ASP A 481 8.78 28.23 33.48
CA ASP A 481 7.37 28.06 33.81
C ASP A 481 6.44 29.05 33.10
N SER A 482 6.98 30.14 32.53
CA SER A 482 6.22 31.14 31.78
C SER A 482 6.07 30.82 30.29
N SER A 483 6.75 29.78 29.80
CA SER A 483 6.63 29.30 28.43
C SER A 483 5.80 28.03 28.34
N ASP A 484 4.97 27.93 27.30
CA ASP A 484 4.21 26.73 26.96
C ASP A 484 5.08 25.63 26.33
N GLY A 485 6.36 25.92 26.02
CA GLY A 485 7.28 25.00 25.36
C GLY A 485 7.23 25.11 23.84
N VAL A 486 7.41 23.98 23.15
CA VAL A 486 7.42 23.93 21.68
C VAL A 486 6.11 23.41 21.12
N LYS A 487 5.64 24.00 20.02
CA LYS A 487 4.42 23.57 19.32
C LYS A 487 4.67 22.30 18.53
N ILE A 488 3.92 21.24 18.82
CA ILE A 488 4.03 19.93 18.15
C ILE A 488 2.84 19.63 17.22
N ILE A 489 1.69 20.26 17.46
CA ILE A 489 0.51 20.20 16.59
C ILE A 489 -0.01 21.62 16.37
N SER A 490 -0.28 21.99 15.12
CA SER A 490 -0.95 23.25 14.77
C SER A 490 -2.41 23.00 14.38
N TRP A 491 -3.32 23.91 14.76
CA TRP A 491 -4.72 23.91 14.31
C TRP A 491 -5.25 25.35 14.18
N ASP A 492 -6.34 25.52 13.45
CA ASP A 492 -7.02 26.82 13.39
C ASP A 492 -7.73 27.11 14.72
N VAL A 493 -7.82 28.38 15.12
CA VAL A 493 -8.51 28.83 16.36
C VAL A 493 -9.94 28.31 16.44
N ALA A 494 -10.66 28.29 15.31
CA ALA A 494 -12.03 27.78 15.25
C ALA A 494 -12.15 26.27 15.50
N ASN A 495 -11.04 25.53 15.40
CA ASN A 495 -10.96 24.07 15.47
C ASN A 495 -10.12 23.60 16.67
N LYS A 496 -9.94 24.45 17.68
CA LYS A 496 -9.25 24.10 18.93
C LYS A 496 -9.78 22.77 19.46
N SER A 497 -8.86 21.89 19.84
CA SER A 497 -9.23 20.62 20.45
C SER A 497 -10.07 20.82 21.71
N GLY A 498 -11.11 20.01 21.85
CA GLY A 498 -11.89 19.93 23.09
C GLY A 498 -11.15 19.17 24.21
N LEU A 499 -9.96 18.63 23.91
CA LEU A 499 -9.12 17.94 24.88
C LEU A 499 -8.36 18.94 25.76
N SER A 500 -8.03 18.48 26.95
CA SER A 500 -7.27 19.20 27.96
C SER A 500 -5.83 18.66 28.05
N ALA A 501 -4.94 19.35 28.76
CA ALA A 501 -3.55 18.92 28.89
C ALA A 501 -3.38 17.50 29.50
N GLU A 502 -4.32 17.08 30.36
CA GLU A 502 -4.29 15.75 30.98
C GLU A 502 -4.65 14.60 30.02
N ASP A 503 -5.26 14.90 28.87
CA ASP A 503 -5.59 13.94 27.82
C ASP A 503 -4.38 13.58 26.95
N PHE A 504 -3.22 14.19 27.21
CA PHE A 504 -1.98 13.96 26.49
C PHE A 504 -0.93 13.31 27.41
N ALA A 505 -0.07 12.48 26.82
CA ALA A 505 1.05 11.84 27.50
C ALA A 505 2.24 11.73 26.55
N ALA A 506 3.45 11.61 27.11
CA ALA A 506 4.64 11.28 26.34
C ALA A 506 5.59 10.38 27.14
N ASN A 507 6.66 9.92 26.49
CA ASN A 507 7.76 9.24 27.15
C ASN A 507 8.37 10.09 28.28
N SER A 508 8.91 9.44 29.32
CA SER A 508 9.67 10.13 30.37
C SER A 508 11.10 10.40 29.93
N TYR A 509 11.70 11.51 30.41
CA TYR A 509 13.10 11.85 30.14
C TYR A 509 13.88 12.01 31.43
N GLY A 510 14.59 10.95 31.85
CA GLY A 510 15.31 10.96 33.13
C GLY A 510 14.36 11.20 34.31
N ALA A 511 14.57 12.32 35.03
CA ALA A 511 13.70 12.75 36.13
C ALA A 511 12.58 13.73 35.69
N TYR A 512 12.53 14.09 34.41
CA TYR A 512 11.58 15.04 33.85
C TYR A 512 10.39 14.32 33.23
N ASN A 513 9.21 14.92 33.38
CA ASN A 513 7.98 14.50 32.73
C ASN A 513 7.53 15.55 31.71
N ALA A 514 6.89 15.09 30.65
CA ALA A 514 6.28 15.98 29.68
C ALA A 514 5.10 16.73 30.31
N GLN A 515 5.07 18.04 30.09
CA GLN A 515 3.96 18.92 30.42
C GLN A 515 3.39 19.49 29.12
N PHE A 516 2.07 19.39 28.95
CA PHE A 516 1.37 19.86 27.78
C PHE A 516 0.62 21.15 28.06
N ALA A 517 0.51 22.00 27.04
CA ALA A 517 -0.36 23.16 27.03
C ALA A 517 -1.25 23.14 25.77
N VAL A 518 -2.55 23.33 25.96
CA VAL A 518 -3.55 23.35 24.87
C VAL A 518 -4.00 24.79 24.64
N ASN A 519 -3.43 25.40 23.61
CA ASN A 519 -3.70 26.78 23.23
C ASN A 519 -4.68 26.86 22.07
N ASP A 520 -5.10 28.07 21.75
CA ASP A 520 -6.04 28.30 20.65
C ASP A 520 -5.44 27.93 19.28
N ASP A 521 -4.11 27.93 19.16
CA ASP A 521 -3.40 27.74 17.89
C ASP A 521 -2.55 26.45 17.83
N GLY A 522 -2.59 25.61 18.86
CA GLY A 522 -1.86 24.35 18.86
C GLY A 522 -1.68 23.66 20.21
N LEU A 523 -1.08 22.47 20.14
CA LEU A 523 -0.59 21.69 21.28
C LEU A 523 0.90 21.97 21.45
N TYR A 524 1.29 22.31 22.67
CA TYR A 524 2.67 22.58 23.03
C TYR A 524 3.17 21.58 24.08
N VAL A 525 4.49 21.36 24.10
CA VAL A 525 5.15 20.47 25.06
C VAL A 525 6.48 21.05 25.56
N LYS A 526 6.74 20.83 26.85
CA LYS A 526 8.05 20.98 27.49
C LYS A 526 8.30 19.85 28.48
N TYR A 527 9.52 19.73 28.99
CA TYR A 527 9.87 18.76 30.03
C TYR A 527 10.22 19.45 31.33
N VAL A 528 9.51 19.10 32.40
CA VAL A 528 9.68 19.70 33.74
C VAL A 528 9.91 18.63 34.79
N VAL A 529 10.60 18.99 35.88
CA VAL A 529 10.70 18.11 37.05
C VAL A 529 9.34 18.12 37.75
N PRO A 530 8.79 16.96 38.15
CA PRO A 530 7.54 16.92 38.90
C PRO A 530 7.65 17.79 40.15
N GLU A 531 6.61 18.55 40.46
CA GLU A 531 6.66 19.45 41.61
C GLU A 531 6.83 18.65 42.91
N PRO A 532 7.51 19.21 43.94
CA PRO A 532 7.63 18.56 45.24
C PRO A 532 6.28 18.18 45.87
N ALA A 533 5.20 18.89 45.52
CA ALA A 533 3.84 18.60 45.95
C ALA A 533 3.31 17.27 45.39
N ASP A 534 3.64 16.91 44.15
CA ASP A 534 3.25 15.63 43.55
C ASP A 534 3.94 14.47 44.27
N PHE A 535 5.23 14.64 44.62
CA PHE A 535 5.95 13.70 45.48
C PHE A 535 5.33 13.63 46.88
N ALA A 536 4.90 14.75 47.44
CA ALA A 536 4.27 14.81 48.76
C ALA A 536 2.90 14.12 48.78
N ILE A 537 2.11 14.19 47.71
CA ILE A 537 0.84 13.44 47.57
C ILE A 537 1.10 11.94 47.51
N LEU A 538 2.10 11.51 46.73
CA LEU A 538 2.46 10.10 46.62
C LEU A 538 2.93 9.53 47.97
N LEU A 539 3.79 10.28 48.67
CA LEU A 539 4.30 9.92 50.00
C LEU A 539 3.20 10.01 51.07
N GLY A 540 2.30 10.98 50.96
CA GLY A 540 1.14 11.13 51.83
C GLY A 540 0.18 9.96 51.69
N PHE A 541 -0.09 9.50 50.47
CA PHE A 541 -0.92 8.32 50.21
C PHE A 541 -0.29 7.05 50.78
N ALA A 542 1.02 6.87 50.60
CA ALA A 542 1.77 5.76 51.21
C ALA A 542 1.70 5.79 52.75
N CYS A 543 1.81 6.97 53.36
CA CYS A 543 1.65 7.16 54.81
C CYS A 543 0.24 6.78 55.30
N VAL A 544 -0.80 7.17 54.57
CA VAL A 544 -2.20 6.83 54.89
C VAL A 544 -2.44 5.33 54.76
N LEU A 545 -1.89 4.69 53.72
CA LEU A 545 -1.98 3.25 53.52
C LEU A 545 -1.28 2.47 54.66
N PHE A 546 -0.08 2.91 55.06
CA PHE A 546 0.64 2.34 56.20
C PHE A 546 -0.12 2.53 57.52
N ALA A 547 -0.72 3.71 57.73
CA ALA A 547 -1.54 3.97 58.91
C ALA A 547 -2.79 3.09 58.95
N ALA A 548 -3.44 2.86 57.80
CA ALA A 548 -4.60 1.97 57.67
C ALA A 548 -4.23 0.49 57.90
N LEU A 549 -3.11 0.01 57.34
CA LEU A 549 -2.60 -1.35 57.56
C LEU A 549 -2.21 -1.57 59.02
N ARG A 550 -1.57 -0.57 59.67
CA ARG A 550 -1.23 -0.63 61.09
C ARG A 550 -2.47 -0.65 61.99
N ARG A 551 -3.57 0.01 61.59
CA ARG A 551 -4.84 0.01 62.33
C ARG A 551 -5.61 -1.31 62.18
N LYS A 552 -5.38 -2.07 61.11
CA LYS A 552 -6.01 -3.39 60.88
C LYS A 552 -5.27 -4.56 61.56
N ASN A 553 -3.97 -4.38 61.82
CA ASN A 553 -3.12 -5.34 62.54
C ASN A 553 -2.98 -5.05 64.06
N ARG A 554 -3.76 -4.10 64.57
CA ARG A 554 -4.05 -3.90 66.00
C ARG A 554 -5.52 -4.22 66.22
#